data_AF-A0A512ISA7-F1
#
_entry.id   AF-A0A512ISA7-F1
#
_cell.length_a   1.000
_cell.length_b   1.000
_cell.length_c   1.000
_cell.angle_alpha   90.00
_cell.angle_beta   90.00
_cell.angle_gamma   90.00
#
_symmetry.space_group_name_H-M   'P 1'
#
loop_
_entity.id
_entity.type
_entity.pdbx_description
1 polymer ?
#
loop_
_entity_poly.entity_id
_entity_poly.type
_entity_poly.pdbx_seq_one_letter_code
_entity_poly.pdbx_strand_id
1 'polypeptide(L)'
;MTAPSLITAARNAPDARDRILEMAVLMQEHRFGPEGGCTDHHLEVAGFTRAEIEVYANSARAVLARRPSELRTTRPGRVTGRTLAKRAEAIRARIKGGGRG
;
A
#
# COMPACT_ATOMS: atom_id res chain seq x y z
N MET A 1 -8.33 -15.67 2.40
CA MET A 1 -7.75 -14.88 1.30
C MET A 1 -8.85 -13.98 0.77
N THR A 2 -8.66 -12.67 0.76
CA THR A 2 -9.71 -11.72 0.38
C THR A 2 -9.98 -11.76 -1.12
N ALA A 3 -11.25 -11.66 -1.53
CA ALA A 3 -11.62 -11.69 -2.94
C ALA A 3 -10.98 -10.52 -3.73
N PRO A 4 -10.45 -10.75 -4.95
CA PRO A 4 -9.80 -9.70 -5.74
C PRO A 4 -10.69 -8.48 -6.05
N SER A 5 -12.01 -8.71 -6.17
CA SER A 5 -13.01 -7.65 -6.36
C SER A 5 -13.07 -6.71 -5.15
N LEU A 6 -13.00 -7.24 -3.93
CA LEU A 6 -13.02 -6.45 -2.68
C LEU A 6 -11.73 -5.65 -2.51
N ILE A 7 -10.58 -6.22 -2.88
CA ILE A 7 -9.30 -5.51 -2.92
C ILE A 7 -9.36 -4.34 -3.91
N THR A 8 -9.97 -4.55 -5.07
CA THR A 8 -10.13 -3.52 -6.09
C THR A 8 -11.10 -2.43 -5.63
N ALA A 9 -12.19 -2.79 -4.97
CA ALA A 9 -13.13 -1.84 -4.38
C ALA A 9 -12.46 -0.97 -3.32
N ALA A 10 -11.73 -1.56 -2.37
CA ALA A 10 -11.01 -0.82 -1.33
C ALA A 10 -9.97 0.15 -1.94
N ARG A 11 -9.20 -0.29 -2.95
CA ARG A 11 -8.23 0.60 -3.61
C ARG A 11 -8.85 1.84 -4.26
N ASN A 12 -10.08 1.71 -4.76
CA ASN A 12 -10.78 2.77 -5.48
C ASN A 12 -11.82 3.48 -4.62
N ALA A 13 -11.90 3.16 -3.32
CA ALA A 13 -12.87 3.76 -2.42
C ALA A 13 -12.58 5.28 -2.29
N PRO A 14 -13.61 6.14 -2.38
CA PRO A 14 -13.42 7.59 -2.40
C PRO A 14 -12.87 8.12 -1.07
N ASP A 15 -13.17 7.43 0.03
CA ASP A 15 -12.76 7.70 1.41
C ASP A 15 -11.46 6.98 1.79
N ALA A 16 -10.81 6.25 0.88
CA ALA A 16 -9.63 5.44 1.17
C ALA A 16 -8.51 6.23 1.87
N ARG A 17 -8.35 7.51 1.52
CA ARG A 17 -7.33 8.37 2.13
C ARG A 17 -7.62 8.64 3.61
N ASP A 18 -8.87 8.97 3.93
CA ASP A 18 -9.27 9.28 5.30
C ASP A 18 -9.22 8.01 6.15
N ARG A 19 -9.70 6.88 5.61
CA ARG A 19 -9.59 5.55 6.21
C ARG A 19 -8.14 5.14 6.49
N ILE A 20 -7.20 5.46 5.60
CA ILE A 20 -5.75 5.21 5.83
C ILE A 20 -5.22 6.06 7.00
N LEU A 21 -5.66 7.31 7.12
CA LEU A 21 -5.24 8.19 8.22
C LEU A 21 -5.81 7.71 9.56
N GLU A 22 -7.09 7.33 9.60
CA GLU A 22 -7.72 6.70 10.77
C GLU A 22 -6.97 5.43 11.18
N MET A 23 -6.63 4.56 10.22
CA MET A 23 -5.84 3.36 10.48
C MET A 23 -4.46 3.69 11.07
N ALA A 24 -3.81 4.75 10.58
CA ALA A 24 -2.53 5.20 11.13
C ALA A 24 -2.67 5.70 12.57
N VAL A 25 -3.74 6.45 12.88
CA VAL A 25 -4.03 6.91 14.25
C VAL A 25 -4.21 5.71 15.17
N LEU A 26 -5.06 4.74 14.79
CA LEU A 26 -5.29 3.54 15.58
C LEU A 26 -3.98 2.73 15.78
N MET A 27 -3.17 2.60 14.73
CA MET A 27 -1.86 1.95 14.83
C MET A 27 -0.92 2.65 15.82
N GLN A 28 -1.00 3.98 15.92
CA GLN A 28 -0.20 4.77 16.85
C GLN A 28 -0.74 4.68 18.28
N GLU A 29 -2.05 4.63 18.48
CA GLU A 29 -2.70 4.47 19.78
C GLU A 29 -2.34 3.12 20.42
N HIS A 30 -2.39 2.04 19.64
CA HIS A 30 -2.06 0.69 20.10
C HIS A 30 -0.55 0.39 20.09
N ARG A 31 0.31 1.37 19.75
CA ARG A 31 1.77 1.18 19.64
C ARG A 31 2.43 0.69 20.93
N PHE A 32 1.93 1.13 22.08
CA PHE A 32 2.44 0.77 23.40
C PHE A 32 1.43 -0.09 24.19
N GLY A 33 0.47 -0.70 23.49
CA GLY A 33 -0.50 -1.59 24.09
C GLY A 33 0.13 -2.89 24.63
N PRO A 34 -0.63 -3.68 25.41
CA PRO A 34 -0.14 -4.93 26.01
C PRO A 34 0.33 -5.96 24.97
N GLU A 35 -0.17 -5.88 23.75
CA GLU A 35 0.21 -6.76 22.62
C GLU A 35 1.51 -6.33 21.93
N GLY A 36 2.15 -5.23 22.37
CA GLY A 36 3.38 -4.71 21.76
C GLY A 36 3.18 -4.05 20.39
N GLY A 37 1.93 -3.81 19.98
CA GLY A 37 1.58 -3.11 18.75
C GLY A 37 0.12 -3.28 18.34
N CYS A 38 -0.26 -2.62 17.26
CA CYS A 38 -1.58 -2.77 16.64
C CYS A 38 -1.66 -4.08 15.85
N THR A 39 -2.70 -4.86 16.12
CA THR A 39 -2.98 -6.16 15.49
C THR A 39 -4.18 -6.07 14.55
N ASP A 40 -4.33 -7.05 13.66
CA ASP A 40 -5.48 -7.11 12.76
C ASP A 40 -6.81 -7.11 13.52
N HIS A 41 -6.85 -7.73 14.70
CA HIS A 41 -8.06 -7.74 15.54
C HIS A 41 -8.47 -6.34 15.98
N HIS A 42 -7.52 -5.49 16.39
CA HIS A 42 -7.81 -4.09 16.73
C HIS A 42 -8.41 -3.33 15.53
N LEU A 43 -7.90 -3.58 14.33
CA LEU A 43 -8.40 -2.96 13.10
C LEU A 43 -9.81 -3.47 12.74
N GLU A 44 -10.06 -4.77 12.88
CA GLU A 44 -11.38 -5.36 12.64
C GLU A 44 -12.41 -4.83 13.65
N VAL A 45 -12.06 -4.69 14.94
CA VAL A 45 -12.91 -4.10 15.98
C VAL A 45 -13.21 -2.62 15.71
N ALA A 46 -12.25 -1.89 15.13
CA ALA A 46 -12.45 -0.51 14.69
C ALA A 46 -13.26 -0.39 13.37
N GLY A 47 -13.74 -1.50 12.83
CA GLY A 47 -14.59 -1.53 11.64
C GLY A 47 -13.83 -1.51 10.32
N PHE A 48 -12.54 -1.85 10.30
CA PHE A 48 -11.84 -2.12 9.05
C PHE A 48 -12.16 -3.53 8.56
N THR A 49 -12.54 -3.63 7.28
CA THR A 49 -12.69 -4.91 6.62
C THR A 49 -11.31 -5.52 6.33
N ARG A 50 -11.26 -6.85 6.20
CA ARG A 50 -10.01 -7.54 5.84
C ARG A 50 -9.38 -7.01 4.53
N ALA A 51 -10.19 -6.60 3.57
CA ALA A 51 -9.74 -5.97 2.33
C ALA A 51 -9.03 -4.63 2.56
N GLU A 52 -9.61 -3.78 3.41
CA GLU A 52 -9.03 -2.50 3.78
C GLU A 52 -7.72 -2.68 4.56
N ILE A 53 -7.67 -3.63 5.50
CA ILE A 53 -6.43 -3.94 6.25
C ILE A 53 -5.32 -4.34 5.28
N GLU A 54 -5.59 -5.24 4.34
CA GLU A 54 -4.61 -5.69 3.35
C GLU A 54 -4.12 -4.54 2.46
N VAL A 55 -5.00 -3.61 2.07
CA VAL A 55 -4.68 -2.52 1.13
C VAL A 55 -4.05 -1.32 1.83
N TYR A 56 -4.55 -0.94 3.01
CA TYR A 56 -4.24 0.33 3.66
C TYR A 56 -3.09 0.23 4.66
N ALA A 57 -2.83 -0.95 5.26
CA ALA A 57 -1.87 -1.08 6.36
C ALA A 57 -0.46 -0.58 6.01
N ASN A 58 0.04 -0.86 4.80
CA ASN A 58 1.34 -0.37 4.36
C ASN A 58 1.38 1.16 4.20
N SER A 59 0.30 1.75 3.68
CA SER A 59 0.18 3.19 3.57
C SER A 59 0.09 3.87 4.94
N ALA A 60 -0.67 3.29 5.87
CA ALA A 60 -0.77 3.77 7.25
C ALA A 60 0.59 3.72 7.97
N ARG A 61 1.33 2.61 7.84
CA ARG A 61 2.71 2.50 8.35
C ARG A 61 3.65 3.53 7.74
N ALA A 62 3.52 3.82 6.45
CA ALA A 62 4.32 4.84 5.79
C ALA A 62 4.02 6.25 6.33
N VAL A 63 2.75 6.56 6.62
CA VAL A 63 2.35 7.80 7.30
C VAL A 63 3.03 7.92 8.67
N LEU A 64 2.99 6.85 9.49
CA LEU A 64 3.59 6.83 10.82
C LEU A 64 5.12 6.96 10.80
N ALA A 65 5.78 6.33 9.84
CA ALA A 65 7.23 6.39 9.71
C ALA A 65 7.75 7.78 9.28
N ARG A 66 6.86 8.76 9.06
CA ARG A 66 7.15 10.05 8.39
C ARG A 66 7.93 9.88 7.08
N ARG A 67 7.92 8.68 6.52
CA ARG A 67 8.42 8.43 5.18
C ARG A 67 7.41 9.08 4.23
N PRO A 68 7.84 9.70 3.13
CA PRO A 68 6.90 10.13 2.12
C PRO A 68 6.14 8.88 1.65
N SER A 69 4.91 8.70 2.15
CA SER A 69 4.04 7.64 1.68
C SER A 69 3.78 7.90 0.20
N GLU A 70 3.63 6.84 -0.60
CA GLU A 70 3.31 6.99 -2.03
C GLU A 70 1.99 7.76 -2.25
N LEU A 71 1.19 7.98 -1.20
CA LEU A 71 0.02 8.86 -1.14
C LEU A 71 0.34 10.36 -1.32
N ARG A 72 1.60 10.80 -1.08
CA ARG A 72 1.95 12.22 -1.17
C ARG A 72 2.31 12.69 -2.58
N THR A 73 2.61 11.80 -3.53
CA THR A 73 3.11 12.21 -4.87
C THR A 73 2.84 11.25 -6.03
N THR A 74 1.85 10.35 -5.98
CA THR A 74 1.44 9.65 -7.21
C THR A 74 0.41 10.46 -8.00
N ARG A 75 0.88 11.50 -8.70
CA ARG A 75 0.17 11.93 -9.92
C ARG A 75 0.02 10.70 -10.82
N PRO A 76 -1.16 10.42 -11.40
CA PRO A 76 -1.44 9.21 -12.19
C PRO A 76 -0.37 8.89 -13.25
N GLY A 77 0.29 9.91 -13.82
CA GLY A 77 1.34 9.75 -14.83
C GLY A 77 2.68 9.16 -14.37
N ARG A 78 2.98 9.07 -13.06
CA ARG A 78 4.26 8.48 -12.58
C ARG A 78 4.21 6.97 -12.37
N VAL A 79 3.04 6.39 -12.09
CA VAL A 79 2.88 4.94 -11.91
C VAL A 79 3.05 4.21 -13.24
N THR A 80 2.52 4.79 -14.33
CA THR A 80 2.78 4.35 -15.70
C THR A 80 4.25 4.52 -16.06
N GLY A 81 4.89 5.65 -15.71
CA GLY A 81 6.32 5.88 -15.96
C GLY A 81 7.26 4.86 -15.29
N ARG A 82 7.03 4.50 -14.02
CA ARG A 82 7.88 3.50 -13.31
C ARG A 82 7.68 2.08 -13.86
N THR A 83 6.46 1.73 -14.25
CA THR A 83 6.15 0.44 -14.88
C THR A 83 6.73 0.35 -16.29
N LEU A 84 6.67 1.45 -17.06
CA LEU A 84 7.28 1.57 -18.38
C LEU A 84 8.80 1.51 -18.30
N ALA A 85 9.42 2.16 -17.31
CA ALA A 85 10.87 2.12 -17.09
C ALA A 85 11.36 0.70 -16.77
N LYS A 86 10.66 -0.04 -15.89
CA LYS A 86 10.98 -1.44 -15.59
C LYS A 86 10.83 -2.35 -16.81
N ARG A 87 9.81 -2.14 -17.64
CA ARG A 87 9.65 -2.88 -18.91
C ARG A 87 10.77 -2.54 -19.91
N ALA A 88 11.16 -1.28 -20.02
CA ALA A 88 12.26 -0.85 -20.89
C ALA A 88 13.63 -1.38 -20.43
N GLU A 89 13.85 -1.49 -19.12
CA GLU A 89 15.05 -2.11 -18.54
C GLU A 89 15.10 -3.63 -18.82
N ALA A 90 13.97 -4.34 -18.69
CA ALA A 90 13.88 -5.75 -19.05
C ALA A 90 14.14 -6.01 -20.55
N ILE A 91 13.64 -5.13 -21.43
CA ILE A 91 13.93 -5.21 -22.88
C ILE A 91 15.42 -4.98 -23.16
N ARG A 92 16.03 -3.97 -22.53
CA ARG A 92 17.47 -3.69 -22.67
C ARG A 92 18.33 -4.83 -22.16
N ALA A 93 17.96 -5.46 -21.04
CA ALA A 93 18.65 -6.63 -20.51
C ALA A 93 18.57 -7.82 -21.47
N ARG A 94 17.42 -8.03 -22.13
CA ARG A 94 17.23 -9.09 -23.14
C ARG A 94 18.05 -8.85 -24.41
N ILE A 95 18.16 -7.61 -24.88
CA ILE A 95 19.00 -7.25 -26.03
C ILE A 95 20.49 -7.42 -25.70
N LYS A 96 20.92 -7.03 -24.49
CA LYS A 96 22.32 -7.19 -24.05
C LYS A 96 22.71 -8.65 -23.81
N GLY A 97 21.75 -9.53 -23.48
CA GLY A 97 21.96 -10.96 -23.28
C GLY A 97 21.86 -11.82 -24.55
N GLY A 98 21.27 -11.30 -25.65
CA GLY A 98 21.12 -12.03 -26.92
C GLY A 98 22.15 -11.65 -28.00
N GLY A 99 23.12 -10.80 -27.66
CA GLY A 99 24.18 -10.33 -28.57
C GLY A 99 25.54 -10.94 -28.22
N ARG A 100 25.67 -12.25 -28.29
CA ARG A 100 26.94 -12.96 -28.47
C ARG A 100 26.62 -14.31 -29.12
N GLY A 101 27.33 -14.59 -30.21
CA GLY A 101 27.20 -15.78 -31.04
C GLY A 101 27.53 -17.08 -30.31
#